data_AF-A0A816T962-F1
#
_entry.id   AF-A0A816T962-F1
#
_cell.length_a   1.000
_cell.length_b   1.000
_cell.length_c   1.000
_cell.angle_alpha   90.00
_cell.angle_beta   90.00
_cell.angle_gamma   90.00
#
_symmetry.space_group_name_H-M   'P 1'
#
loop_
_entity.id
_entity.type
_entity.pdbx_description
1 polymer ?
#
loop_
_entity_poly.entity_id
_entity_poly.type
_entity_poly.pdbx_seq_one_letter_code
_entity_poly.pdbx_strand_id
1 'polypeptide(L)'
;MYFFERQIVNQIRNSSGLYFRYIDDIFVTINWPVRHLLKEVDRWNKFDENINLSANIGSSVNFLDLSIEHRDGQLFTTVYQKPSYEPYYLPFNSIHPLHMKKNIPFAMLLRAIRYCSTFQSYLNEREKLRMALLLNKYPNKIIDEQFNNVLSKFGIDEPLTLTNYNRSRQKIIDSSIKEKQLVNYEKSIFVHFTYCSSMKTFPIKFHALWDKYFDKSPINEVIPILGTRNVDNLQRRLIHTKSKI
;
A
#
# COMPACT_ATOMS: atom_id res chain seq x y z
N MET A 1 18.22 -19.47 -4.15
CA MET A 1 17.05 -19.62 -3.25
C MET A 1 15.86 -20.39 -3.85
N TYR A 2 15.42 -20.14 -5.10
CA TYR A 2 14.23 -20.80 -5.69
C TYR A 2 14.28 -22.34 -5.70
N PHE A 3 15.46 -22.94 -5.91
CA PHE A 3 15.61 -24.40 -5.94
C PHE A 3 15.35 -25.05 -4.56
N PHE A 4 15.89 -24.45 -3.50
CA PHE A 4 15.73 -24.92 -2.11
C PHE A 4 14.33 -24.66 -1.55
N GLU A 5 13.71 -23.56 -1.97
CA GLU A 5 12.37 -23.18 -1.56
C GLU A 5 11.33 -24.26 -1.86
N ARG A 6 11.43 -24.96 -3.00
CA ARG A 6 10.49 -26.03 -3.35
C ARG A 6 10.45 -27.14 -2.30
N GLN A 7 11.60 -27.53 -1.76
CA GLN A 7 11.67 -28.56 -0.73
C GLN A 7 11.02 -28.09 0.57
N ILE A 8 11.35 -26.87 1.01
CA ILE A 8 10.78 -26.24 2.20
C ILE A 8 9.25 -26.12 2.08
N VAL A 9 8.76 -25.60 0.95
CA VAL A 9 7.33 -25.46 0.66
C VAL A 9 6.61 -26.80 0.70
N ASN A 10 7.18 -27.84 0.08
CA ASN A 10 6.57 -29.17 0.09
C ASN A 10 6.47 -29.75 1.50
N GLN A 11 7.54 -29.63 2.29
CA GLN A 11 7.54 -30.10 3.68
C GLN A 11 6.48 -29.38 4.52
N ILE A 12 6.37 -28.06 4.37
CA ILE A 12 5.39 -27.25 5.10
C ILE A 12 3.97 -27.59 4.69
N ARG A 13 3.69 -27.73 3.39
CA ARG A 13 2.38 -28.15 2.88
C ARG A 13 1.98 -29.54 3.40
N ASN A 14 2.93 -30.47 3.49
CA ASN A 14 2.68 -31.80 4.07
C ASN A 14 2.32 -31.75 5.57
N SER A 15 2.65 -30.66 6.26
CA SER A 15 2.25 -30.42 7.65
C SER A 15 0.89 -29.72 7.79
N SER A 16 0.18 -29.47 6.69
CA SER A 16 -0.99 -28.57 6.62
C SER A 16 -0.66 -27.15 7.11
N GLY A 17 0.59 -26.74 6.87
CA GLY A 17 1.12 -25.44 7.23
C GLY A 17 0.95 -24.40 6.14
N LEU A 18 1.16 -23.13 6.49
CA LEU A 18 1.18 -22.01 5.55
C LEU A 18 2.64 -21.66 5.23
N TYR A 19 2.90 -21.33 3.97
CA TYR A 19 4.18 -20.77 3.53
C TYR A 19 3.93 -19.49 2.76
N PHE A 20 4.55 -18.40 3.23
CA PHE A 20 4.56 -17.12 2.56
C PHE A 20 5.98 -16.60 2.45
N ARG A 21 6.27 -15.94 1.34
CA ARG A 21 7.58 -15.35 1.07
C ARG A 21 7.41 -13.93 0.52
N TYR A 22 8.21 -13.01 1.02
CA TYR A 22 8.37 -11.68 0.47
C TYR A 22 9.85 -11.36 0.34
N ILE A 23 10.37 -11.39 -0.90
CA ILE A 23 11.80 -11.23 -1.21
C ILE A 23 12.64 -12.23 -0.39
N ASP A 24 13.27 -11.80 0.70
CA ASP A 24 14.15 -12.60 1.54
C ASP A 24 13.46 -13.05 2.86
N ASP A 25 12.33 -12.43 3.21
CA ASP A 25 11.58 -12.78 4.41
C ASP A 25 10.64 -13.96 4.13
N ILE A 26 10.67 -14.95 5.03
CA ILE A 26 9.82 -16.14 4.98
C ILE A 26 8.95 -16.19 6.24
N PHE A 27 7.65 -16.41 6.07
CA PHE A 27 6.72 -16.70 7.14
C PHE A 27 6.14 -18.10 6.96
N VAL A 28 6.17 -18.88 8.04
CA VAL A 28 5.74 -20.28 8.05
C VAL A 28 4.85 -20.54 9.25
N THR A 29 3.77 -21.28 9.03
CA THR A 29 3.07 -22.01 10.09
C THR A 29 3.24 -23.50 9.85
N ILE A 30 3.40 -24.28 10.93
CA ILE A 30 3.61 -25.72 10.89
C ILE A 30 2.89 -26.40 12.05
N ASN A 31 2.38 -27.60 11.81
CA ASN A 31 1.76 -28.44 12.85
C ASN A 31 2.74 -29.50 13.37
N TRP A 32 3.98 -29.09 13.64
CA TRP A 32 5.01 -29.96 14.23
C TRP A 32 5.38 -29.50 15.63
N PRO A 33 5.91 -30.41 16.47
CA PRO A 33 6.53 -29.99 17.71
C PRO A 33 7.71 -29.06 17.42
N VAL A 34 7.88 -27.99 18.22
CA VAL A 34 8.93 -26.96 18.04
C VAL A 34 10.34 -27.57 17.89
N ARG A 35 10.64 -28.64 18.63
CA ARG A 35 11.92 -29.37 18.52
C ARG A 35 12.20 -29.94 17.13
N HIS A 36 11.16 -30.33 16.38
CA HIS A 36 11.31 -30.82 15.01
C HIS A 36 11.55 -29.65 14.07
N LEU A 37 10.84 -28.53 14.26
CA LEU A 37 11.06 -27.31 13.48
C LEU A 37 12.50 -26.83 13.59
N LEU A 38 13.06 -26.76 14.80
CA LEU A 38 14.45 -26.34 15.02
C LEU A 38 15.44 -27.23 14.24
N LYS A 39 15.24 -28.55 14.30
CA LYS A 39 16.06 -29.50 13.54
C LYS A 39 15.91 -29.33 12.03
N GLU A 40 14.72 -29.00 11.54
CA GLU A 40 14.50 -28.74 10.12
C GLU A 40 15.15 -27.41 9.69
N VAL A 41 15.08 -26.36 10.50
CA VAL A 41 15.79 -25.10 10.23
C VAL A 41 17.30 -25.35 10.14
N ASP A 42 17.87 -26.16 11.04
CA ASP A 42 19.28 -26.55 10.97
C ASP A 42 19.63 -27.35 9.70
N ARG A 43 18.67 -28.11 9.15
CA ARG A 43 18.84 -28.83 7.88
C ARG A 43 18.75 -27.87 6.69
N TRP A 44 17.80 -26.94 6.72
CA TRP A 44 17.66 -25.92 5.67
C TRP A 44 18.89 -25.03 5.59
N ASN A 45 19.52 -24.72 6.74
CA ASN A 45 20.80 -23.98 6.78
C ASN A 45 22.00 -24.74 6.22
N LYS A 46 21.85 -26.02 5.87
CA LYS A 46 22.87 -26.82 5.18
C LYS A 46 22.63 -26.94 3.69
N PHE A 47 21.57 -26.34 3.17
CA PHE A 47 21.24 -26.40 1.75
C PHE A 47 22.23 -25.60 0.89
N ASP A 48 22.79 -24.51 1.41
CA ASP A 48 23.75 -23.66 0.70
C ASP A 48 24.72 -23.03 1.71
N GLU A 49 26.01 -23.06 1.40
CA GLU A 49 27.06 -22.50 2.28
C GLU A 49 26.98 -20.98 2.43
N ASN A 50 26.33 -20.29 1.47
CA ASN A 50 26.22 -18.84 1.44
C ASN A 50 24.88 -18.32 1.98
N ILE A 51 23.94 -19.20 2.34
CA ILE A 51 22.61 -18.80 2.80
C ILE A 51 22.37 -19.37 4.20
N ASN A 52 22.20 -18.47 5.17
CA ASN A 52 21.85 -18.82 6.55
C ASN A 52 20.49 -18.20 6.92
N LEU A 53 19.55 -19.03 7.35
CA LEU A 53 18.23 -18.64 7.82
C LEU A 53 18.28 -18.38 9.32
N SER A 54 17.99 -17.13 9.71
CA SER A 54 17.71 -16.76 11.10
C SER A 54 16.22 -16.92 11.38
N ALA A 55 15.84 -17.92 12.18
CA ALA A 55 14.43 -18.18 12.51
C ALA A 55 14.03 -17.52 13.84
N ASN A 56 12.92 -16.80 13.84
CA ASN A 56 12.22 -16.39 15.06
C ASN A 56 10.96 -17.27 15.21
N ILE A 57 10.91 -18.08 16.27
CA ILE A 57 9.88 -19.10 16.47
C ILE A 57 9.15 -18.81 17.77
N GLY A 58 7.83 -18.71 17.71
CA GLY A 58 6.99 -18.49 18.88
C GLY A 58 5.51 -18.50 18.54
N SER A 59 4.67 -18.32 19.55
CA SER A 59 3.23 -18.08 19.38
C SER A 59 2.92 -16.71 18.78
N SER A 60 3.88 -15.79 18.80
CA SER A 60 3.79 -14.48 18.15
C SER A 60 5.07 -14.18 17.41
N VAL A 61 4.96 -13.77 16.15
CA VAL A 61 6.07 -13.38 15.29
C VAL A 61 5.71 -12.17 14.46
N ASN A 62 6.72 -11.43 14.01
CA ASN A 62 6.52 -10.30 13.12
C ASN A 62 6.93 -10.69 11.70
N PHE A 63 6.11 -10.33 10.72
CA PHE A 63 6.38 -10.54 9.31
C PHE A 63 6.00 -9.28 8.53
N LEU A 64 7.00 -8.64 7.91
CA LEU A 64 6.85 -7.32 7.29
C LEU A 64 6.25 -6.30 8.28
N ASP A 65 5.08 -5.78 7.92
CA ASP A 65 4.32 -4.79 8.66
C ASP A 65 3.25 -5.39 9.59
N LEU A 66 3.26 -6.72 9.78
CA LEU A 66 2.29 -7.46 10.59
C LEU A 66 2.93 -8.06 11.83
N SER A 67 2.24 -7.95 12.97
CA SER A 67 2.46 -8.80 14.13
C SER A 67 1.38 -9.87 14.11
N ILE A 68 1.81 -11.12 14.05
CA ILE A 68 0.96 -12.29 13.84
C ILE A 68 1.03 -13.13 15.10
N GLU A 69 -0.12 -13.35 15.72
CA GLU A 69 -0.26 -14.16 16.93
C GLU A 69 -1.15 -15.36 16.66
N HIS A 70 -0.66 -16.53 17.05
CA HIS A 70 -1.41 -17.77 16.99
C HIS A 70 -2.11 -18.02 18.33
N ARG A 71 -3.44 -18.14 18.31
CA ARG A 71 -4.27 -18.53 19.45
C ARG A 71 -5.23 -19.61 19.00
N ASP A 72 -5.16 -20.78 19.64
CA ASP A 72 -6.10 -21.90 19.45
C ASP A 72 -6.39 -22.27 17.98
N GLY A 73 -5.34 -22.35 17.15
CA GLY A 73 -5.46 -22.72 15.73
C GLY A 73 -5.84 -21.55 14.81
N GLN A 74 -6.01 -20.34 15.34
CA GLN A 74 -6.35 -19.15 14.58
C GLN A 74 -5.21 -18.12 14.62
N LEU A 75 -5.03 -17.42 13.49
CA LEU A 75 -4.06 -16.33 13.38
C LEU A 75 -4.76 -14.99 13.57
N PHE A 76 -4.26 -14.22 14.52
CA PHE A 76 -4.67 -12.84 14.78
C PHE A 76 -3.56 -11.91 14.32
N THR A 77 -3.93 -10.84 13.63
CA THR A 77 -2.97 -9.92 13.03
C THR A 77 -3.21 -8.52 13.55
N THR A 78 -2.11 -7.80 13.78
CA THR A 78 -2.10 -6.37 14.12
C THR A 78 -0.99 -5.66 13.36
N VAL A 79 -0.99 -4.33 13.38
CA VAL A 79 0.09 -3.55 12.76
C VAL A 79 1.37 -3.71 13.60
N TYR A 80 2.43 -4.17 12.97
CA TYR A 80 3.76 -4.18 13.59
C TYR A 80 4.47 -2.85 13.35
N GLN A 81 5.13 -2.36 14.40
CA GLN A 81 6.04 -1.23 14.37
C GLN A 81 7.36 -1.69 15.01
N LYS A 82 8.49 -1.36 14.38
CA LYS A 82 9.80 -1.67 14.96
C LYS A 82 9.95 -0.94 16.32
N PRO A 83 10.72 -1.46 17.28
CA PRO A 83 10.93 -0.79 18.57
C PRO A 83 11.50 0.64 18.44
N SER A 84 12.25 0.91 17.38
CA SER A 84 12.78 2.23 17.05
C SER A 84 11.77 3.14 16.33
N TYR A 85 10.51 2.74 16.21
CA TYR A 85 9.49 3.50 15.53
C TYR A 85 9.17 4.77 16.31
N GLU A 86 9.26 5.90 15.64
CA GLU A 86 8.75 7.17 16.13
C GLU A 86 7.44 7.48 15.40
N PRO A 87 6.45 8.10 16.07
CA PRO A 87 5.20 8.52 15.45
C PRO A 87 5.40 9.75 14.55
N TYR A 88 6.44 9.74 13.72
CA TYR A 88 6.78 10.81 12.80
C TYR A 88 6.18 10.54 11.43
N TYR A 89 5.28 11.44 11.01
CA TYR A 89 4.80 11.50 9.63
C TYR A 89 5.19 12.82 9.02
N LEU A 90 5.01 12.95 7.72
CA LEU A 90 5.20 14.23 7.06
C LEU A 90 4.33 15.30 7.74
N PRO A 91 4.95 16.33 8.39
CA PRO A 91 4.20 17.30 9.15
C PRO A 91 3.23 18.10 8.27
N PHE A 92 2.05 18.42 8.80
CA PHE A 92 1.02 19.09 8.00
C PHE A 92 1.45 20.50 7.54
N ASN A 93 2.26 21.18 8.35
CA ASN A 93 2.81 22.51 8.06
C ASN A 93 4.00 22.50 7.08
N SER A 94 4.44 21.33 6.59
CA SER A 94 5.52 21.26 5.61
C SER A 94 5.09 21.76 4.22
N ILE A 95 6.07 22.17 3.41
CA ILE A 95 5.91 22.72 2.04
C ILE A 95 5.65 21.62 0.99
N HIS A 96 4.96 20.56 1.39
CA HIS A 96 4.57 19.48 0.49
C HIS A 96 3.16 19.73 -0.07
N PRO A 97 2.85 19.22 -1.27
CA PRO A 97 1.52 19.31 -1.85
C PRO A 97 0.43 18.78 -0.90
N LEU A 98 -0.70 19.48 -0.84
CA LEU A 98 -1.79 19.14 0.07
C LEU A 98 -2.33 17.72 -0.16
N HIS A 99 -2.36 17.25 -1.40
CA HIS A 99 -2.84 15.90 -1.72
C HIS A 99 -1.97 14.81 -1.07
N MET A 100 -0.65 14.99 -0.96
CA MET A 100 0.23 14.03 -0.30
C MET A 100 -0.06 13.97 1.21
N LYS A 101 -0.21 15.15 1.83
CA LYS A 101 -0.56 15.26 3.24
C LYS A 101 -1.92 14.62 3.53
N LYS A 102 -2.95 14.94 2.73
CA LYS A 102 -4.28 14.30 2.84
C LYS A 102 -4.23 12.78 2.65
N ASN A 103 -3.36 12.26 1.78
CA ASN A 103 -3.24 10.83 1.55
C ASN A 103 -2.66 10.06 2.74
N ILE A 104 -1.93 10.71 3.65
CA ILE A 104 -1.31 10.03 4.80
C ILE A 104 -2.40 9.45 5.73
N PRO A 105 -3.30 10.25 6.36
CA PRO A 105 -4.36 9.69 7.21
C PRO A 105 -5.20 8.61 6.49
N PHE A 106 -5.48 8.81 5.21
CA PHE A 106 -6.22 7.86 4.38
C PHE A 106 -5.49 6.50 4.29
N ALA A 107 -4.22 6.51 3.87
CA ALA A 107 -3.43 5.29 3.69
C ALA A 107 -3.20 4.56 5.01
N MET A 108 -2.99 5.31 6.10
CA MET A 108 -2.76 4.75 7.42
C MET A 108 -3.98 4.03 7.99
N LEU A 109 -5.16 4.65 7.90
CA LEU A 109 -6.39 3.99 8.36
C LEU A 109 -6.71 2.76 7.49
N LEU A 110 -6.52 2.88 6.17
CA LEU A 110 -6.70 1.74 5.27
C LEU A 110 -5.79 0.56 5.65
N ARG A 111 -4.52 0.84 5.98
CA ARG A 111 -3.57 -0.16 6.49
C ARG A 111 -4.08 -0.78 7.80
N ALA A 112 -4.51 0.04 8.76
CA ALA A 112 -5.02 -0.45 10.04
C ALA A 112 -6.21 -1.40 9.86
N ILE A 113 -7.18 -1.06 9.01
CA ILE A 113 -8.34 -1.92 8.75
C ILE A 113 -7.91 -3.23 8.08
N ARG A 114 -6.98 -3.18 7.13
CA ARG A 114 -6.47 -4.39 6.46
C ARG A 114 -5.70 -5.30 7.40
N TYR A 115 -4.90 -4.74 8.31
CA TYR A 115 -3.94 -5.52 9.10
C TYR A 115 -4.52 -6.01 10.42
N CYS A 116 -5.38 -5.23 11.08
CA CYS A 116 -6.02 -5.65 12.32
C CYS A 116 -7.08 -6.72 12.04
N SER A 117 -6.99 -7.91 12.65
CA SER A 117 -7.99 -8.96 12.45
C SER A 117 -9.22 -8.81 13.36
N THR A 118 -9.10 -8.04 14.45
CA THR A 118 -10.19 -7.82 15.41
C THR A 118 -10.57 -6.36 15.52
N PHE A 119 -11.84 -6.09 15.81
CA PHE A 119 -12.32 -4.72 15.99
C PHE A 119 -11.57 -3.98 17.11
N GLN A 120 -11.28 -4.67 18.23
CA GLN A 120 -10.54 -4.07 19.34
C GLN A 120 -9.11 -3.67 18.93
N SER A 121 -8.40 -4.53 18.19
CA SER A 121 -7.07 -4.20 17.69
C SER A 121 -7.07 -3.03 16.72
N TYR A 122 -8.11 -2.93 15.88
CA TYR A 122 -8.32 -1.79 15.00
C TYR A 122 -8.59 -0.50 15.76
N LEU A 123 -9.43 -0.52 16.80
CA LEU A 123 -9.67 0.67 17.62
C LEU A 123 -8.38 1.17 18.28
N ASN A 124 -7.61 0.25 18.86
CA ASN A 124 -6.32 0.60 19.48
C ASN A 124 -5.36 1.23 18.46
N GLU A 125 -5.27 0.65 17.26
CA GLU A 125 -4.42 1.19 16.19
C GLU A 125 -4.94 2.55 15.67
N ARG A 126 -6.26 2.69 15.46
CA ARG A 126 -6.88 3.95 15.04
C ARG A 126 -6.58 5.09 16.02
N GLU A 127 -6.63 4.83 17.32
CA GLU A 127 -6.30 5.84 18.33
C GLU A 127 -4.81 6.21 18.29
N LYS A 128 -3.91 5.23 18.20
CA LYS A 128 -2.46 5.50 18.01
C LYS A 128 -2.21 6.35 16.77
N LEU A 129 -2.85 6.02 15.65
CA LEU A 129 -2.75 6.76 14.40
C LEU A 129 -3.25 8.19 14.56
N ARG A 130 -4.42 8.38 15.19
CA ARG A 130 -4.97 9.72 15.43
C ARG A 130 -4.01 10.56 16.28
N MET A 131 -3.49 10.00 17.36
CA MET A 131 -2.54 10.69 18.22
C MET A 131 -1.27 11.09 17.47
N ALA A 132 -0.69 10.17 16.68
CA ALA A 132 0.48 10.46 15.87
C ALA A 132 0.20 11.54 14.81
N LEU A 133 -0.95 11.53 14.14
CA LEU A 133 -1.33 12.59 13.19
C LEU A 133 -1.48 13.96 13.86
N LEU A 134 -2.09 14.02 15.05
CA LEU A 134 -2.22 15.24 15.83
C LEU A 134 -0.86 15.80 16.27
N LEU A 135 0.07 14.94 16.69
CA LEU A 135 1.46 15.32 16.99
C LEU A 135 2.14 15.94 15.76
N ASN A 136 1.86 15.41 14.56
CA ASN A 136 2.33 15.93 13.28
C ASN A 136 1.49 17.10 12.72
N LYS A 137 0.70 17.76 13.58
CA LYS A 137 -0.08 18.98 13.29
C LYS A 137 -1.19 18.84 12.26
N TYR A 138 -1.68 17.62 12.02
CA TYR A 138 -2.86 17.43 11.18
C TYR A 138 -4.11 17.99 11.86
N PRO A 139 -4.90 18.85 11.19
CA PRO A 139 -6.18 19.32 11.73
C PRO A 139 -7.17 18.16 11.92
N ASN A 140 -7.90 18.13 13.03
CA ASN A 140 -8.93 17.10 13.32
C ASN A 140 -9.88 16.88 12.13
N LYS A 141 -10.39 17.98 11.55
CA LYS A 141 -11.29 17.94 10.39
C LYS A 141 -10.70 17.16 9.20
N ILE A 142 -9.40 17.30 8.94
CA ILE A 142 -8.72 16.58 7.85
C ILE A 142 -8.60 15.11 8.21
N ILE A 143 -8.27 14.77 9.46
CA ILE A 143 -8.19 13.37 9.91
C ILE A 143 -9.56 12.70 9.73
N ASP A 144 -10.63 13.34 10.22
CA ASP A 144 -11.99 12.80 10.14
C ASP A 144 -12.48 12.68 8.70
N GLU A 145 -12.25 13.72 7.87
CA GLU A 145 -12.55 13.70 6.43
C GLU A 145 -11.87 12.50 5.75
N GLN A 146 -10.58 12.30 6.00
CA GLN A 146 -9.84 11.22 5.35
C GLN A 146 -10.20 9.84 5.89
N PHE A 147 -10.52 9.73 7.19
CA PHE A 147 -11.02 8.48 7.77
C PHE A 147 -12.36 8.07 7.17
N ASN A 148 -13.28 9.03 7.01
CA ASN A 148 -14.56 8.80 6.34
C ASN A 148 -14.37 8.47 4.86
N ASN A 149 -13.42 9.13 4.18
CA ASN A 149 -13.10 8.84 2.78
C ASN A 149 -12.62 7.40 2.57
N VAL A 150 -11.93 6.79 3.55
CA VAL A 150 -11.57 5.36 3.47
C VAL A 150 -12.85 4.53 3.41
N LEU A 151 -13.77 4.73 4.34
CA LEU A 151 -15.01 3.95 4.42
C LEU A 151 -15.88 4.15 3.16
N SER A 152 -16.10 5.40 2.75
CA SER A 152 -16.91 5.73 1.57
C SER A 152 -16.31 5.17 0.28
N LYS A 153 -14.98 5.13 0.14
CA LYS A 153 -14.32 4.53 -1.03
C LYS A 153 -14.66 3.05 -1.21
N PHE A 154 -14.92 2.34 -0.12
CA PHE A 154 -15.32 0.94 -0.14
C PHE A 154 -16.83 0.76 0.06
N GLY A 155 -17.63 1.82 -0.07
CA GLY A 155 -19.09 1.79 0.08
C GLY A 155 -19.51 1.27 1.45
N ILE A 156 -18.86 1.76 2.50
CA ILE A 156 -19.21 1.50 3.90
C ILE A 156 -19.82 2.80 4.42
N ASP A 157 -21.15 2.86 4.46
CA ASP A 157 -21.90 4.08 4.80
C ASP A 157 -22.17 4.22 6.30
N GLU A 158 -21.90 3.16 7.07
CA GLU A 158 -22.06 3.11 8.51
C GLU A 158 -20.70 3.06 9.24
N PRO A 159 -20.61 3.59 10.47
CA PRO A 159 -19.40 3.48 11.27
C PRO A 159 -19.04 2.02 11.54
N LEU A 160 -17.75 1.73 11.62
CA LEU A 160 -17.28 0.40 12.01
C LEU A 160 -17.63 0.13 13.48
N THR A 161 -18.28 -0.99 13.72
CA THR A 161 -18.71 -1.50 15.02
C THR A 161 -18.25 -2.95 15.17
N LEU A 162 -18.33 -3.50 16.38
CA LEU A 162 -17.96 -4.89 16.64
C LEU A 162 -18.71 -5.89 15.72
N THR A 163 -19.97 -5.59 15.39
CA THR A 163 -20.84 -6.50 14.61
C THR A 163 -20.57 -6.46 13.11
N ASN A 164 -20.23 -5.29 12.54
CA ASN A 164 -20.01 -5.14 11.11
C ASN A 164 -18.53 -5.19 10.69
N TYR A 165 -17.59 -5.09 11.64
CA TYR A 165 -16.17 -4.90 11.34
C TYR A 165 -15.59 -5.97 10.40
N ASN A 166 -15.83 -7.25 10.69
CA ASN A 166 -15.26 -8.34 9.90
C ASN A 166 -15.76 -8.32 8.45
N ARG A 167 -17.06 -8.05 8.24
CA ARG A 167 -17.66 -7.93 6.91
C ARG A 167 -17.06 -6.75 6.14
N SER A 168 -16.98 -5.59 6.78
CA SER A 168 -16.42 -4.37 6.19
C SER A 168 -14.94 -4.50 5.87
N ARG A 169 -14.17 -5.11 6.78
CA ARG A 169 -12.76 -5.44 6.56
C ARG A 169 -12.57 -6.37 5.38
N GLN A 170 -13.37 -7.43 5.29
CA GLN A 170 -13.29 -8.39 4.18
C GLN A 170 -13.53 -7.69 2.84
N LYS A 171 -14.54 -6.81 2.75
CA LYS A 171 -14.79 -5.96 1.57
C LYS A 171 -13.58 -5.10 1.18
N ILE A 172 -12.85 -4.57 2.15
CA ILE A 172 -11.64 -3.75 1.93
C ILE A 172 -10.43 -4.60 1.47
N ILE A 173 -10.33 -5.85 1.91
CA ILE A 173 -9.28 -6.78 1.51
C ILE A 173 -9.54 -7.31 0.11
N ASP A 174 -10.78 -7.73 -0.16
CA ASP A 174 -11.18 -8.32 -1.44
C ASP A 174 -11.26 -7.30 -2.57
N SER A 175 -11.35 -6.01 -2.23
CA SER A 175 -11.28 -4.95 -3.23
C SER A 175 -9.97 -5.06 -4.01
N SER A 176 -10.08 -5.46 -5.27
CA SER A 176 -8.91 -5.52 -6.15
C SER A 176 -8.26 -4.14 -6.21
N ILE A 177 -6.93 -4.12 -6.19
CA ILE A 177 -6.20 -2.97 -6.70
C ILE A 177 -6.71 -2.81 -8.13
N LYS A 178 -7.47 -1.75 -8.43
CA LYS A 178 -7.93 -1.48 -9.80
C LYS A 178 -6.70 -1.58 -10.70
N GLU A 179 -6.60 -2.66 -11.47
CA GLU A 179 -5.66 -2.70 -12.57
C GLU A 179 -5.94 -1.46 -13.39
N LYS A 180 -4.88 -0.73 -13.75
CA LYS A 180 -5.00 0.41 -14.65
C LYS A 180 -5.75 -0.12 -15.87
N GLN A 181 -6.99 0.34 -16.08
CA GLN A 181 -7.77 -0.09 -17.24
C GLN A 181 -6.88 0.09 -18.46
N LEU A 182 -6.70 -0.99 -19.22
CA LEU A 182 -5.98 -0.93 -20.49
C LEU A 182 -6.64 0.16 -21.34
N VAL A 183 -5.83 1.07 -21.84
CA VAL A 183 -6.32 2.14 -22.70
C VAL A 183 -6.89 1.49 -23.95
N ASN A 184 -8.15 1.79 -24.26
CA ASN A 184 -8.76 1.32 -25.50
C ASN A 184 -8.23 2.18 -26.67
N TYR A 185 -7.22 1.69 -27.37
CA TYR A 185 -6.61 2.40 -28.50
C TYR A 185 -7.53 2.52 -29.73
N GLU A 186 -8.68 1.85 -29.78
CA GLU A 186 -9.71 2.09 -30.80
C GLU A 186 -10.49 3.38 -30.54
N LYS A 187 -10.60 3.78 -29.26
CA LYS A 187 -11.37 4.95 -28.82
C LYS A 187 -10.51 6.01 -28.15
N SER A 188 -9.18 5.88 -28.18
CA SER A 188 -8.29 6.78 -27.45
C SER A 188 -7.02 7.04 -28.24
N ILE A 189 -6.63 8.32 -28.33
CA ILE A 189 -5.38 8.73 -28.96
C ILE A 189 -4.48 9.40 -27.94
N PHE A 190 -3.22 8.96 -27.86
CA PHE A 190 -2.22 9.62 -27.02
C PHE A 190 -1.59 10.80 -27.76
N VAL A 191 -1.77 11.99 -27.22
CA VAL A 191 -1.16 13.21 -27.75
C VAL A 191 -0.07 13.64 -26.78
N HIS A 192 1.16 13.39 -27.18
CA HIS A 192 2.32 13.80 -26.41
C HIS A 192 2.71 15.23 -26.73
N PHE A 193 2.84 16.06 -25.70
CA PHE A 193 3.34 17.43 -25.84
C PHE A 193 4.53 17.70 -24.92
N THR A 194 5.34 18.68 -25.30
CA THR A 194 6.43 19.20 -24.47
C THR A 194 5.88 20.26 -23.54
N TYR A 195 5.96 20.03 -22.23
CA TYR A 195 5.47 21.01 -21.26
C TYR A 195 6.43 22.20 -21.11
N CYS A 196 5.89 23.41 -21.23
CA CYS A 196 6.57 24.67 -20.92
C CYS A 196 5.74 25.48 -19.90
N SER A 197 6.37 26.34 -19.10
CA SER A 197 5.68 27.10 -18.02
C SER A 197 4.54 27.99 -18.50
N SER A 198 4.58 28.45 -19.75
CA SER A 198 3.51 29.21 -20.40
C SER A 198 2.29 28.34 -20.77
N MET A 199 2.42 27.02 -20.75
CA MET A 199 1.41 26.05 -21.20
C MET A 199 0.61 25.43 -20.04
N LYS A 200 0.57 26.08 -18.86
CA LYS A 200 -0.22 25.61 -17.70
C LYS A 200 -1.69 25.32 -18.05
N THR A 201 -2.29 26.13 -18.93
CA THR A 201 -3.69 25.99 -19.36
C THR A 201 -3.85 25.20 -20.65
N PHE A 202 -2.76 24.69 -21.23
CA PHE A 202 -2.80 23.96 -22.49
C PHE A 202 -3.74 22.76 -22.46
N PRO A 203 -3.76 21.89 -21.42
CA PRO A 203 -4.67 20.75 -21.42
C PRO A 203 -6.13 21.14 -21.56
N ILE A 204 -6.55 22.17 -20.81
CA ILE A 204 -7.93 22.69 -20.85
C ILE A 204 -8.24 23.28 -22.22
N LYS A 205 -7.34 24.10 -22.76
CA LYS A 205 -7.52 24.72 -24.08
C LYS A 205 -7.54 23.69 -25.21
N PHE A 206 -6.72 22.66 -25.11
CA PHE A 206 -6.67 21.58 -26.09
C PHE A 206 -7.99 20.81 -26.13
N HIS A 207 -8.54 20.41 -24.97
CA HIS A 207 -9.84 19.75 -24.93
C HIS A 207 -10.96 20.66 -25.45
N ALA A 208 -10.97 21.94 -25.08
CA ALA A 208 -11.95 22.89 -25.63
C ALA A 208 -11.87 23.03 -27.16
N LEU A 209 -10.65 23.00 -27.73
CA LEU A 209 -10.45 23.00 -29.18
C LEU A 209 -10.85 21.65 -29.80
N TRP A 210 -10.53 20.54 -29.13
CA TRP A 210 -10.89 19.20 -29.59
C TRP A 210 -12.41 19.09 -29.75
N ASP A 211 -13.16 19.44 -28.71
CA ASP A 211 -14.62 19.40 -28.74
C ASP A 211 -15.15 20.37 -29.81
N LYS A 212 -14.63 21.60 -29.87
CA LYS A 212 -15.11 22.60 -30.85
C LYS A 212 -14.97 22.14 -32.30
N TYR A 213 -13.87 21.48 -32.66
CA TYR A 213 -13.57 21.16 -34.06
C TYR A 213 -13.89 19.71 -34.45
N PHE A 214 -13.91 18.79 -33.49
CA PHE A 214 -14.05 17.36 -33.75
C PHE A 214 -15.34 16.74 -33.24
N ASP A 215 -16.22 17.47 -32.54
CA ASP A 215 -17.51 16.96 -32.03
C ASP A 215 -18.45 16.43 -33.14
N LYS A 216 -18.39 17.02 -34.34
CA LYS A 216 -19.16 16.56 -35.52
C LYS A 216 -18.32 15.78 -36.54
N SER A 217 -17.10 15.42 -36.18
CA SER A 217 -16.18 14.66 -37.03
C SER A 217 -16.42 13.15 -36.86
N PRO A 218 -16.04 12.30 -37.83
CA PRO A 218 -16.03 10.84 -37.66
C PRO A 218 -15.20 10.33 -36.47
N ILE A 219 -14.35 11.18 -35.89
CA ILE A 219 -13.52 10.85 -34.72
C ILE A 219 -14.07 11.42 -33.40
N ASN A 220 -15.33 11.87 -33.36
CA ASN A 220 -15.94 12.43 -32.16
C ASN A 220 -16.00 11.45 -30.96
N GLU A 221 -16.00 10.14 -31.23
CA GLU A 221 -15.90 9.09 -30.20
C GLU A 221 -14.46 8.87 -29.68
N VAL A 222 -13.45 9.47 -30.32
CA VAL A 222 -12.05 9.34 -29.91
C VAL A 222 -11.72 10.32 -28.79
N ILE A 223 -11.25 9.78 -27.68
CA ILE A 223 -10.84 10.55 -26.51
C ILE A 223 -9.34 10.85 -26.58
N PRO A 224 -8.92 12.11 -26.70
CA PRO A 224 -7.51 12.43 -26.68
C PRO A 224 -6.98 12.41 -25.24
N ILE A 225 -5.91 11.64 -25.02
CA ILE A 225 -5.21 11.54 -23.75
C ILE A 225 -3.90 12.33 -23.89
N LEU A 226 -3.81 13.45 -23.18
CA LEU A 226 -2.61 14.27 -23.20
C LEU A 226 -1.52 13.67 -22.29
N GLY A 227 -0.36 13.38 -22.87
CA GLY A 227 0.84 12.97 -22.16
C GLY A 227 1.93 14.03 -22.24
N THR A 228 2.73 14.20 -21.20
CA THR A 228 3.94 15.03 -21.28
C THR A 228 5.14 14.18 -21.67
N ARG A 229 5.99 14.68 -22.58
CA ARG A 229 7.31 14.08 -22.78
C ARG A 229 8.28 14.66 -21.76
N ASN A 230 9.08 13.80 -21.15
CA ASN A 230 10.27 14.24 -20.42
C ASN A 230 11.30 14.74 -21.44
N VAL A 231 11.67 16.01 -21.32
CA VAL A 231 12.73 16.63 -22.12
C VAL A 231 13.72 17.28 -21.16
N ASP A 232 14.97 17.43 -21.60
CA ASP A 232 16.08 17.91 -20.77
C ASP A 232 15.80 19.29 -20.15
N ASN A 233 14.99 20.12 -20.82
CA ASN A 233 14.55 21.43 -20.29
C ASN A 233 13.70 21.30 -19.01
N LEU A 234 12.95 20.21 -18.85
CA LEU A 234 12.15 19.90 -17.67
C LEU A 234 13.06 19.40 -16.53
N GLN A 235 14.05 18.55 -16.85
CA GLN A 235 15.04 18.07 -15.89
C GLN A 235 15.89 19.22 -15.32
N ARG A 236 16.36 20.14 -16.18
CA ARG A 236 17.12 21.33 -15.76
C ARG A 236 16.34 22.25 -14.81
N ARG A 237 15.00 22.23 -14.86
CA ARG A 237 14.14 23.00 -13.94
C ARG A 237 13.87 22.28 -12.62
N LEU A 238 13.91 20.95 -12.60
CA LEU A 238 13.79 20.15 -11.38
C LEU A 238 15.11 20.11 -10.58
N ILE A 239 16.24 20.34 -11.25
CA ILE A 239 17.52 20.57 -10.60
C ILE A 239 17.50 21.99 -10.01
N HIS A 240 17.39 22.09 -8.68
CA HIS A 240 17.64 23.35 -7.98
C HIS A 240 19.10 23.77 -8.20
N THR A 241 19.37 24.60 -9.21
CA THR A 241 20.63 25.34 -9.26
C THR A 241 20.60 26.34 -8.11
N LYS A 242 21.35 26.06 -7.03
CA LYS A 242 21.67 27.07 -6.01
C LYS A 242 22.11 28.33 -6.75
N SER A 243 21.43 29.45 -6.48
CA SER A 243 21.89 30.76 -6.93
C SER A 243 23.30 30.94 -6.40
N LYS A 244 24.30 31.02 -7.28
CA LYS A 244 25.61 31.52 -6.90
C LYS A 244 25.41 32.99 -6.59
N ILE A 245 25.56 33.34 -5.31
CA ILE A 245 25.79 34.72 -4.85
C ILE A 245 27.17 35.14 -5.35
#